data_AF-A0A940XHW5-F1
#
_entry.id   AF-A0A940XHW5-F1
#
_cell.length_a   1.000
_cell.length_b   1.000
_cell.length_c   1.000
_cell.angle_alpha   90.00
_cell.angle_beta   90.00
_cell.angle_gamma   90.00
#
_symmetry.space_group_name_H-M   'P 1'
#
loop_
_entity.id
_entity.type
_entity.pdbx_description
1 polymer ?
#
loop_
_entity_poly.entity_id
_entity_poly.type
_entity_poly.pdbx_seq_one_letter_code
_entity_poly.pdbx_strand_id
1 'polypeptide(L)'
;MKNIIIKVIVLSLLLSSCKTYKRTKFEYHFGKGKNEWINMYKTDVFLSCMKKGYDNDDFYKLISKKDLLVPYEPILFQYSKIDTLTTKIIKNMPRPIYPHCDDCTNEQEQEILRKNYICASCLNYYASSDLDSIAKKAYKQYKKGAL
;
A
#
# COMPACT_ATOMS: atom_id res chain seq x y z
N MET A 1 -34.45 -20.97 32.68
CA MET A 1 -33.31 -20.19 33.22
C MET A 1 -31.93 -20.71 32.76
N LYS A 2 -31.59 -22.00 32.92
CA LYS A 2 -30.30 -22.57 32.45
C LYS A 2 -29.93 -22.22 30.99
N ASN A 3 -30.88 -22.32 30.06
CA ASN A 3 -30.62 -22.01 28.64
C ASN A 3 -30.34 -20.52 28.37
N ILE A 4 -30.82 -19.61 29.23
CA ILE A 4 -30.55 -18.17 29.12
C ILE A 4 -29.12 -17.89 29.62
N ILE A 5 -28.73 -18.52 30.72
CA ILE A 5 -27.38 -18.39 31.30
C ILE A 5 -26.31 -18.90 30.30
N ILE A 6 -26.54 -20.04 29.65
CA ILE A 6 -25.61 -20.58 28.64
C ILE A 6 -25.44 -19.61 27.46
N LYS A 7 -26.53 -19.00 26.96
CA LYS A 7 -26.47 -18.03 25.86
C LYS A 7 -25.69 -16.76 26.23
N VAL A 8 -25.84 -16.28 27.46
CA VAL A 8 -25.10 -15.11 27.96
C VAL A 8 -23.60 -15.42 28.05
N ILE A 9 -23.22 -16.60 28.55
CA ILE A 9 -21.81 -17.02 28.65
C ILE A 9 -21.16 -17.12 27.27
N VAL A 10 -21.85 -17.73 26.29
CA VAL A 10 -21.34 -17.86 24.92
C VAL A 10 -21.16 -16.47 24.27
N LEU A 11 -22.09 -15.55 24.48
CA LEU A 11 -21.99 -14.18 23.96
C LEU A 11 -20.81 -13.41 24.59
N SER A 12 -20.60 -13.54 25.90
CA SER A 12 -19.46 -12.92 26.59
C SER A 12 -18.11 -13.48 26.13
N LEU A 13 -18.02 -14.78 25.85
CA LEU A 13 -16.81 -15.40 25.31
C LEU A 13 -16.48 -14.88 23.89
N LEU A 14 -17.49 -14.69 23.05
CA LEU A 14 -17.32 -14.15 21.69
C LEU A 14 -16.85 -12.68 21.71
N LEU A 15 -17.35 -11.87 22.66
CA LEU A 15 -16.97 -10.46 22.79
C LEU A 15 -15.56 -10.28 23.40
N SER A 16 -15.07 -11.25 24.17
CA SER A 16 -13.73 -11.21 24.79
C SER A 16 -12.57 -11.48 23.82
N SER A 17 -12.85 -11.86 22.56
CA SER A 17 -11.82 -12.13 21.54
C SER A 17 -11.41 -10.90 20.71
N CYS A 18 -11.95 -9.71 20.99
CA CYS A 18 -11.49 -8.47 20.37
C CYS A 18 -10.10 -8.08 20.89
N LYS A 19 -9.04 -8.61 20.27
CA LYS A 19 -7.70 -8.02 20.40
C LYS A 19 -7.77 -6.58 19.88
N THR A 20 -7.69 -5.60 20.78
CA THR A 20 -7.50 -4.21 20.38
C THR A 20 -6.19 -4.13 19.59
N TYR A 21 -6.27 -3.79 18.31
CA TYR A 21 -5.09 -3.57 17.48
C TYR A 21 -4.35 -2.35 18.03
N LYS A 22 -3.28 -2.59 18.80
CA LYS A 22 -2.35 -1.55 19.21
C LYS A 22 -1.39 -1.33 18.05
N ARG A 23 -1.57 -0.24 17.31
CA ARG A 23 -0.57 0.22 16.34
C ARG A 23 0.73 0.47 17.11
N THR A 24 1.78 -0.28 16.80
CA THR A 24 3.10 -0.05 17.37
C THR A 24 3.55 1.37 17.00
N LYS A 25 4.29 2.02 17.92
CA LYS A 25 4.94 3.30 17.60
C LYS A 25 5.80 3.09 16.36
N PHE A 26 5.78 4.06 15.44
CA PHE A 26 6.62 4.00 14.26
C PHE A 26 8.09 4.09 14.69
N GLU A 27 8.89 3.14 14.21
CA GLU A 27 10.33 3.09 14.44
C GLU A 27 11.00 2.63 13.13
N TYR A 28 12.15 3.23 12.83
CA TYR A 28 12.94 2.91 11.65
C TYR A 28 13.67 1.57 11.81
N HIS A 29 12.93 0.47 11.67
CA HIS A 29 13.49 -0.89 11.65
C HIS A 29 13.75 -1.32 10.21
N PHE A 30 14.88 -0.91 9.66
CA PHE A 30 15.26 -1.27 8.28
C PHE A 30 15.83 -2.70 8.21
N GLY A 31 14.97 -3.64 7.82
CA GLY A 31 15.28 -5.01 7.36
C GLY A 31 16.11 -5.92 8.27
N LYS A 32 16.09 -5.69 9.59
CA LYS A 32 16.66 -6.64 10.58
C LYS A 32 15.87 -7.93 10.69
N GLY A 33 14.58 -7.91 10.33
CA GLY A 33 13.70 -9.07 10.38
C GLY A 33 12.88 -9.25 9.11
N LYS A 34 12.16 -10.36 9.07
CA LYS A 34 11.33 -10.75 7.92
C LYS A 34 10.24 -9.72 7.62
N ASN A 35 9.56 -9.23 8.64
CA ASN A 35 8.43 -8.33 8.47
C ASN A 35 8.92 -6.94 8.03
N GLU A 36 10.05 -6.52 8.56
CA GLU A 36 10.75 -5.29 8.21
C GLU A 36 11.16 -5.31 6.73
N TRP A 37 11.79 -6.40 6.27
CA TRP A 37 12.15 -6.55 4.85
C TRP A 37 10.92 -6.52 3.95
N ILE A 38 9.87 -7.27 4.32
CA ILE A 38 8.61 -7.29 3.56
C ILE A 38 7.99 -5.90 3.51
N ASN A 39 7.94 -5.18 4.64
CA ASN A 39 7.39 -3.83 4.69
C ASN A 39 8.21 -2.85 3.85
N MET A 40 9.54 -2.98 3.81
CA MET A 40 10.38 -2.17 2.94
C MET A 40 10.13 -2.47 1.46
N TYR A 41 9.95 -3.75 1.09
CA TYR A 41 9.58 -4.11 -0.29
C TYR A 41 8.27 -3.44 -0.69
N LYS A 42 7.27 -3.51 0.20
CA LYS A 42 5.97 -2.88 -0.04
C LYS A 42 6.09 -1.35 -0.12
N THR A 43 6.95 -0.76 0.70
CA THR A 43 7.21 0.69 0.72
C THR A 43 7.83 1.14 -0.61
N ASP A 44 8.83 0.41 -1.12
CA ASP A 44 9.44 0.71 -2.41
C ASP A 44 8.45 0.56 -3.58
N VAL A 45 7.57 -0.43 -3.54
CA VAL A 45 6.47 -0.55 -4.51
C VAL A 45 5.52 0.65 -4.43
N PHE A 46 5.16 1.10 -3.22
CA PHE A 46 4.31 2.27 -3.04
C PHE A 46 4.96 3.55 -3.58
N LEU A 47 6.22 3.82 -3.20
CA LEU A 47 6.95 5.01 -3.65
C LEU A 47 7.16 4.99 -5.17
N SER A 48 7.51 3.84 -5.74
CA SER A 48 7.66 3.66 -7.19
C SER A 48 6.32 3.82 -7.92
N CYS A 49 5.21 3.34 -7.34
CA CYS A 49 3.86 3.58 -7.85
C CYS A 49 3.53 5.08 -7.87
N MET A 50 3.78 5.79 -6.78
CA MET A 50 3.58 7.24 -6.69
C MET A 50 4.43 7.97 -7.74
N LYS A 51 5.73 7.66 -7.83
CA LYS A 51 6.65 8.25 -8.80
C LYS A 51 6.15 8.14 -10.24
N LYS A 52 5.69 6.94 -10.63
CA LYS A 52 5.17 6.66 -11.96
C LYS A 52 3.79 7.28 -12.18
N GLY A 53 2.92 7.25 -11.18
CA GLY A 53 1.57 7.80 -11.30
C GLY A 53 1.57 9.32 -11.53
N TYR A 54 2.52 10.02 -10.91
CA TYR A 54 2.76 11.45 -11.14
C TYR A 54 3.74 11.73 -12.30
N ASP A 55 4.15 10.73 -13.08
CA ASP A 55 5.05 10.88 -14.24
C ASP A 55 6.36 11.67 -13.98
N ASN A 56 6.89 11.64 -12.75
CA ASN A 56 8.01 12.48 -12.34
C ASN A 56 7.79 13.99 -12.53
N ASP A 57 6.54 14.43 -12.36
CA ASP A 57 6.17 15.84 -12.39
C ASP A 57 6.81 16.65 -11.24
N ASP A 58 6.51 17.94 -11.21
CA ASP A 58 7.07 18.85 -10.21
C ASP A 58 6.62 18.52 -8.79
N PHE A 59 5.47 17.89 -8.60
CA PHE A 59 5.02 17.42 -7.30
C PHE A 59 5.95 16.33 -6.75
N TYR A 60 6.30 15.34 -7.55
CA TYR A 60 7.23 14.30 -7.10
C TYR A 60 8.64 14.87 -6.87
N LYS A 61 9.08 15.86 -7.67
CA LYS A 61 10.36 16.57 -7.44
C LYS A 61 10.36 17.35 -6.13
N LEU A 62 9.22 17.90 -5.71
CA LEU A 62 9.11 18.59 -4.42
C LEU A 62 9.21 17.59 -3.26
N ILE A 63 8.57 16.43 -3.37
CA ILE A 63 8.71 15.34 -2.39
C ILE A 63 10.18 14.91 -2.30
N SER A 64 10.84 14.64 -3.42
CA SER A 64 12.22 14.13 -3.42
C SER A 64 13.27 15.10 -2.86
N LYS A 65 12.96 16.40 -2.79
CA LYS A 65 13.80 17.41 -2.14
C LYS A 65 13.72 17.39 -0.62
N LYS A 66 12.64 16.86 -0.06
CA LYS A 66 12.34 16.90 1.38
C LYS A 66 12.32 15.53 2.03
N ASP A 67 11.97 14.51 1.26
CA ASP A 67 11.80 13.15 1.74
C ASP A 67 13.01 12.27 1.39
N LEU A 68 13.33 11.35 2.29
CA LEU A 68 14.45 10.43 2.13
C LEU A 68 13.99 9.23 1.29
N LEU A 69 13.99 9.39 -0.03
CA LEU A 69 13.55 8.37 -1.00
C LEU A 69 14.66 7.36 -1.36
N VAL A 70 15.59 7.11 -0.44
CA VAL A 70 16.76 6.27 -0.70
C VAL A 70 16.34 4.80 -0.74
N PRO A 71 16.69 4.06 -1.81
CA PRO A 71 16.51 2.63 -1.89
C PRO A 71 17.07 1.88 -0.68
N TYR A 72 16.30 0.94 -0.13
CA TYR A 72 16.86 0.00 0.83
C TYR A 72 17.75 -1.02 0.09
N GLU A 73 19.06 -1.02 0.37
CA GLU A 73 20.03 -1.84 -0.38
C GLU A 73 19.62 -3.31 -0.56
N PRO A 74 19.13 -4.03 0.47
CA PRO A 74 18.68 -5.41 0.33
C PRO A 74 17.47 -5.63 -0.57
N ILE A 75 16.89 -4.59 -1.19
CA ILE A 75 15.78 -4.70 -2.15
C ILE A 75 16.23 -4.27 -3.55
N LEU A 76 17.41 -3.66 -3.72
CA LEU A 76 17.90 -3.15 -5.02
C LEU A 76 17.78 -4.17 -6.16
N PHE A 77 18.12 -5.44 -5.91
CA PHE A 77 18.03 -6.52 -6.90
C PHE A 77 16.60 -6.84 -7.37
N GLN A 78 15.57 -6.35 -6.67
CA GLN A 78 14.16 -6.46 -7.05
C GLN A 78 13.66 -5.27 -7.85
N TYR A 79 14.47 -4.22 -8.07
CA TYR A 79 13.98 -2.95 -8.63
C TYR A 79 13.39 -3.11 -10.03
N SER A 80 13.95 -3.96 -10.88
CA SER A 80 13.36 -4.26 -12.19
C SER A 80 11.96 -4.88 -12.10
N LYS A 81 11.75 -5.77 -11.11
CA LYS A 81 10.44 -6.38 -10.84
C LYS A 81 9.47 -5.37 -10.26
N ILE A 82 9.93 -4.52 -9.35
CA ILE A 82 9.13 -3.43 -8.77
C ILE A 82 8.71 -2.44 -9.86
N ASP A 83 9.62 -2.06 -10.76
CA ASP A 83 9.33 -1.15 -11.87
C ASP A 83 8.29 -1.74 -12.83
N THR A 84 8.44 -3.02 -13.18
CA THR A 84 7.46 -3.74 -14.01
C THR A 84 6.09 -3.82 -13.32
N LEU A 85 6.08 -4.14 -12.03
CA LEU A 85 4.86 -4.27 -11.23
C LEU A 85 4.12 -2.94 -11.16
N THR A 86 4.81 -1.86 -10.79
CA THR A 86 4.22 -0.53 -10.63
C THR A 86 3.75 0.05 -11.96
N THR A 87 4.44 -0.22 -13.06
CA THR A 87 3.94 0.12 -14.40
C THR A 87 2.60 -0.55 -14.69
N LYS A 88 2.40 -1.81 -14.28
CA LYS A 88 1.11 -2.50 -14.44
C LYS A 88 0.03 -1.89 -13.54
N ILE A 89 0.36 -1.53 -12.30
CA ILE A 89 -0.59 -0.88 -11.38
C ILE A 89 -1.12 0.42 -11.98
N ILE A 90 -0.23 1.28 -12.49
CA ILE A 90 -0.63 2.56 -13.08
C ILE A 90 -1.43 2.37 -14.36
N LYS A 91 -1.03 1.45 -15.24
CA LYS A 91 -1.76 1.17 -16.50
C LYS A 91 -3.17 0.62 -16.27
N ASN A 92 -3.36 -0.17 -15.21
CA ASN A 92 -4.63 -0.81 -14.89
C ASN A 92 -5.43 -0.04 -13.83
N MET A 93 -5.07 1.21 -13.56
CA MET A 93 -5.77 2.02 -12.58
C MET A 93 -7.22 2.27 -13.03
N PRO A 94 -8.21 2.07 -12.14
CA PRO A 94 -9.59 2.36 -12.48
C PRO A 94 -9.76 3.87 -12.72
N ARG A 95 -10.52 4.22 -13.75
CA ARG A 95 -10.94 5.60 -13.98
C ARG A 95 -11.93 6.04 -12.91
N PRO A 96 -11.94 7.34 -12.53
CA PRO A 96 -12.97 7.87 -11.65
C PRO A 96 -14.36 7.66 -12.28
N ILE A 97 -15.28 7.06 -11.51
CA ILE A 97 -16.65 6.77 -11.98
C ILE A 97 -17.60 7.91 -11.59
N TYR A 98 -17.34 8.63 -10.49
CA TYR A 98 -18.20 9.69 -9.98
C TYR A 98 -17.41 10.81 -9.30
N PRO A 99 -16.82 11.75 -10.04
CA PRO A 99 -16.49 13.03 -9.47
C PRO A 99 -17.74 13.93 -9.53
N HIS A 100 -18.81 13.57 -8.82
CA HIS A 100 -19.90 14.53 -8.67
C HIS A 100 -19.39 15.70 -7.84
N CYS A 101 -19.46 16.87 -8.44
CA CYS A 101 -19.13 18.14 -7.82
C CYS A 101 -20.36 19.00 -7.99
N ASP A 102 -21.04 19.27 -6.88
CA ASP A 102 -22.37 19.88 -6.89
C ASP A 102 -22.37 21.29 -7.51
N ASP A 103 -21.23 21.98 -7.50
CA ASP A 103 -21.05 23.35 -8.00
C ASP A 103 -20.09 23.45 -9.21
N CYS A 104 -19.79 22.33 -9.88
CA CYS A 104 -18.87 22.36 -11.02
C CYS A 104 -19.55 22.77 -12.33
N THR A 105 -18.83 23.52 -13.16
CA THR A 105 -19.20 23.69 -14.56
C THR A 105 -18.97 22.37 -15.34
N ASN A 106 -19.63 22.23 -16.49
CA ASN A 106 -19.41 21.08 -17.39
C ASN A 106 -17.92 20.91 -17.75
N GLU A 107 -17.17 22.00 -17.90
CA GLU A 107 -15.73 21.96 -18.21
C GLU A 107 -14.92 21.39 -17.04
N GLN A 108 -15.26 21.78 -15.81
CA GLN A 108 -14.62 21.27 -14.59
C GLN A 108 -14.92 19.78 -14.39
N GLU A 109 -16.16 19.34 -14.64
CA GLU A 109 -16.49 17.91 -14.59
C GLU A 109 -15.66 17.10 -15.60
N GLN A 110 -15.54 17.59 -16.84
CA GLN A 110 -14.70 16.94 -17.86
C GLN A 110 -13.22 16.93 -17.49
N GLU A 111 -12.72 17.98 -16.84
CA GLU A 111 -11.35 18.01 -16.32
C GLU A 111 -11.15 16.96 -15.23
N ILE A 112 -12.10 16.82 -14.28
CA ILE A 112 -11.99 15.84 -13.21
C ILE A 112 -12.07 14.41 -13.75
N LEU A 113 -12.88 14.15 -14.78
CA LEU A 113 -12.94 12.83 -15.44
C LEU A 113 -11.63 12.43 -16.13
N ARG A 114 -10.73 13.37 -16.41
CA ARG A 114 -9.38 13.11 -16.94
C ARG A 114 -8.35 12.84 -15.84
N LYS A 115 -8.69 13.10 -14.56
CA LYS A 115 -7.80 12.87 -13.42
C LYS A 115 -7.84 11.39 -13.00
N ASN A 116 -6.80 10.98 -12.28
CA ASN A 116 -6.66 9.61 -11.77
C ASN A 116 -6.56 9.62 -10.24
N TYR A 117 -7.10 8.60 -9.58
CA TYR A 117 -6.95 8.41 -8.14
C TYR A 117 -5.60 7.76 -7.79
N ILE A 118 -4.49 8.40 -8.16
CA ILE A 118 -3.13 7.84 -8.06
C ILE A 118 -2.80 7.43 -6.63
N CYS A 119 -2.87 8.37 -5.69
CA CYS A 119 -2.51 8.12 -4.29
C CYS A 119 -3.39 7.02 -3.68
N ALA A 120 -4.71 7.09 -3.89
CA ALA A 120 -5.62 6.08 -3.38
C ALA A 120 -5.35 4.70 -4.00
N SER A 121 -5.05 4.62 -5.30
CA SER A 121 -4.75 3.36 -5.97
C SER A 121 -3.44 2.74 -5.48
N CYS A 122 -2.38 3.55 -5.36
CA CYS A 122 -1.11 3.08 -4.81
C CYS A 122 -1.24 2.63 -3.35
N LEU A 123 -2.02 3.37 -2.53
CA LEU A 123 -2.26 3.02 -1.13
C LEU A 123 -3.09 1.73 -0.99
N ASN A 124 -4.14 1.56 -1.80
CA ASN A 124 -4.92 0.34 -1.83
C ASN A 124 -4.06 -0.86 -2.25
N TYR A 125 -3.20 -0.70 -3.25
CA TYR A 125 -2.29 -1.77 -3.65
C TYR A 125 -1.25 -2.07 -2.57
N TYR A 126 -0.73 -1.06 -1.87
CA TYR A 126 0.13 -1.23 -0.70
C TYR A 126 -0.54 -2.09 0.39
N ALA A 127 -1.84 -1.90 0.62
CA ALA A 127 -2.61 -2.67 1.60
C ALA A 127 -3.12 -4.03 1.08
N SER A 128 -2.91 -4.37 -0.19
CA SER A 128 -3.50 -5.54 -0.81
C SER A 128 -2.85 -6.87 -0.38
N SER A 129 -3.65 -7.93 -0.34
CA SER A 129 -3.18 -9.31 -0.17
C SER A 129 -2.25 -9.77 -1.29
N ASP A 130 -2.42 -9.22 -2.49
CA ASP A 130 -1.61 -9.54 -3.65
C ASP A 130 -0.17 -9.07 -3.46
N LEU A 131 0.00 -7.80 -3.06
CA LEU A 131 1.33 -7.28 -2.78
C LEU A 131 1.96 -7.99 -1.57
N ASP A 132 1.18 -8.34 -0.55
CA ASP A 132 1.65 -9.17 0.56
C ASP A 132 2.22 -10.51 0.09
N SER A 133 1.53 -11.18 -0.84
CA SER A 133 1.96 -12.45 -1.42
C SER A 133 3.26 -12.29 -2.22
N ILE A 134 3.33 -11.26 -3.07
CA ILE A 134 4.52 -10.94 -3.88
C ILE A 134 5.71 -10.64 -2.97
N ALA A 135 5.55 -9.79 -1.96
CA ALA A 135 6.62 -9.41 -1.04
C ALA A 135 7.13 -10.61 -0.23
N LYS A 136 6.22 -11.48 0.25
CA LYS A 136 6.59 -12.73 0.94
C LYS A 136 7.37 -13.68 0.02
N LYS A 137 7.01 -13.76 -1.27
CA LYS A 137 7.74 -14.57 -2.26
C LYS A 137 9.12 -13.99 -2.56
N ALA A 138 9.21 -12.68 -2.73
CA ALA A 138 10.48 -11.99 -2.94
C ALA A 138 11.43 -12.18 -1.75
N TYR A 139 10.93 -12.10 -0.51
CA TYR A 139 11.71 -12.37 0.69
C TYR A 139 12.25 -13.82 0.73
N LYS A 140 11.44 -14.80 0.32
CA LYS A 140 11.90 -16.20 0.24
C LYS A 140 13.03 -16.37 -0.79
N GLN A 141 13.01 -15.61 -1.89
CA GLN A 141 14.09 -15.62 -2.88
C GLN A 141 15.35 -14.98 -2.31
N TYR A 142 15.21 -13.81 -1.68
CA TYR A 142 16.28 -13.12 -0.95
C TYR A 142 17.01 -14.05 0.02
N LYS A 143 16.26 -14.77 0.87
CA LYS A 143 16.84 -15.69 1.88
C LYS A 143 17.56 -16.90 1.29
N LYS A 144 17.28 -17.26 0.04
CA LYS A 144 17.94 -18.39 -0.66
C LYS A 144 19.22 -17.98 -1.38
N GLY A 145 19.62 -16.71 -1.33
CA GLY A 145 20.75 -16.20 -2.11
C GLY A 145 20.49 -16.20 -3.62
N ALA A 146 19.22 -16.34 -4.04
CA ALA A 146 18.83 -16.24 -5.44
C ALA A 146 18.81 -14.75 -5.80
N LEU A 147 19.99 -14.22 -6.14
CA LEU A 147 20.20 -12.97 -6.87
C LEU A 147 19.92 -13.21 -8.35
#